data_AF-A0A0C9Y891-F1
#
_entry.id   AF-A0A0C9Y891-F1
#
_cell.length_a   1.000
_cell.length_b   1.000
_cell.length_c   1.000
_cell.angle_alpha   90.00
_cell.angle_beta   90.00
_cell.angle_gamma   90.00
#
_symmetry.space_group_name_H-M   'P 1'
#
loop_
_entity.id
_entity.type
_entity.pdbx_description
1 polymer ?
#
loop_
_entity_poly.entity_id
_entity_poly.type
_entity_poly.pdbx_seq_one_letter_code
_entity_poly.pdbx_strand_id
1 'polypeptide(L)' 'MASFASPFRSTYRYLQRQAHENPVIFYSCIIGAIGPVMVVAIPPIRERFGYQPAEMVPTTYPLPNRPRRPVVGYEDQ' A
#
# COMPACT_ATOMS: atom_id res chain seq x y z
N MET A 1 -34.37 23.54 5.24
CA MET A 1 -33.00 23.09 4.93
C MET A 1 -32.67 21.90 5.81
N ALA A 2 -32.74 20.67 5.28
CA ALA A 2 -32.32 19.49 6.03
C ALA A 2 -30.80 19.57 6.25
N SER A 3 -30.38 19.60 7.52
CA SER A 3 -28.97 19.68 7.89
C SER A 3 -28.26 18.39 7.49
N PHE A 4 -27.21 18.50 6.67
CA PHE A 4 -26.36 17.38 6.22
C PHE A 4 -25.74 16.57 7.38
N ALA A 5 -25.79 17.07 8.61
CA ALA A 5 -25.28 16.39 9.81
C ALA A 5 -26.31 15.50 10.53
N SER A 6 -27.58 15.49 10.10
CA SER A 6 -28.65 14.68 10.70
C SER A 6 -28.34 13.17 10.80
N PRO A 7 -27.80 12.49 9.76
CA PRO A 7 -27.57 11.04 9.83
C PRO A 7 -26.43 10.65 10.80
N PHE A 8 -25.58 11.60 11.21
CA PHE A 8 -24.44 11.33 12.10
C PHE A 8 -24.77 11.45 13.59
N ARG A 9 -25.95 11.99 13.94
CA ARG A 9 -26.31 12.26 15.35
C ARG A 9 -26.41 11.01 16.23
N SER A 10 -26.74 9.86 15.66
CA SER A 10 -26.89 8.59 16.38
C SER A 10 -25.82 7.55 16.05
N THR A 11 -24.82 7.90 15.23
CA THR A 11 -23.82 6.94 14.75
C THR A 11 -23.03 6.28 15.87
N TYR A 12 -22.63 7.04 16.90
CA TYR A 12 -21.91 6.46 18.05
C TYR A 12 -22.73 5.38 18.78
N ARG A 13 -24.00 5.68 19.10
CA ARG A 13 -24.90 4.70 19.75
C ARG A 13 -25.18 3.51 18.86
N TYR A 14 -25.28 3.71 17.55
CA TYR A 14 -25.46 2.64 16.58
C TYR A 14 -24.24 1.72 16.51
N LEU A 15 -23.03 2.27 16.39
CA LEU A 15 -21.78 1.50 16.36
C LEU A 15 -21.58 0.73 17.66
N GLN A 16 -21.85 1.36 18.81
CA GLN A 16 -21.81 0.69 20.12
C GLN A 16 -22.78 -0.50 20.17
N ARG A 17 -24.02 -0.32 19.69
CA ARG A 17 -25.00 -1.39 19.64
C ARG A 17 -24.54 -2.55 18.73
N GLN A 18 -24.01 -2.24 17.54
CA GLN A 18 -23.51 -3.27 16.63
C GLN A 18 -22.31 -4.03 17.19
N ALA A 19 -21.44 -3.38 17.96
CA ALA A 19 -20.33 -4.04 18.64
C ALA A 19 -20.81 -5.09 19.67
N HIS A 20 -21.96 -4.88 20.32
CA HIS A 20 -22.52 -5.80 21.31
C HIS A 20 -23.48 -6.84 20.72
N GLU A 21 -24.37 -6.44 19.81
CA GLU A 21 -25.39 -7.33 19.23
C GLU A 21 -24.82 -8.23 18.12
N ASN A 22 -23.92 -7.70 17.29
CA ASN A 22 -23.35 -8.40 16.13
C ASN A 22 -21.82 -8.23 16.07
N PRO A 23 -21.08 -8.70 17.09
CA PRO A 23 -19.65 -8.44 17.22
C PRO A 23 -18.85 -8.91 15.99
N VAL A 24 -19.19 -10.09 15.45
CA VAL A 24 -18.46 -10.67 14.31
C VAL A 24 -18.51 -9.75 13.10
N ILE A 25 -19.69 -9.24 12.74
CA ILE A 25 -19.87 -8.37 11.57
C ILE A 25 -19.13 -7.05 11.79
N PHE A 26 -19.33 -6.44 12.96
CA PHE A 26 -18.75 -5.15 13.31
C PHE A 26 -17.21 -5.18 13.26
N TYR A 27 -16.58 -6.11 13.96
CA TYR A 27 -15.12 -6.20 14.00
C TYR A 27 -14.52 -6.69 12.69
N SER A 28 -15.21 -7.56 11.93
CA SER A 28 -14.75 -7.96 10.60
C SER A 28 -14.66 -6.78 9.65
N CYS A 29 -15.67 -5.90 9.64
CA CYS A 29 -15.64 -4.68 8.83
C CYS A 29 -14.53 -3.73 9.27
N ILE A 30 -14.31 -3.55 10.58
CA ILE A 30 -13.24 -2.68 11.09
C ILE A 30 -11.86 -3.21 10.70
N ILE A 31 -11.58 -4.49 10.96
CA ILE A 31 -10.30 -5.10 10.63
C ILE A 31 -10.07 -5.09 9.11
N GLY A 32 -11.12 -5.38 8.33
CA GLY A 32 -11.07 -5.31 6.88
C GLY A 32 -10.80 -3.89 6.36
N ALA A 33 -11.35 -2.85 7.00
CA ALA A 33 -11.12 -1.46 6.63
C ALA A 33 -9.75 -0.93 7.08
N ILE A 34 -9.21 -1.41 8.19
CA ILE A 34 -7.90 -1.03 8.71
C ILE A 34 -6.79 -1.35 7.68
N GLY A 35 -6.88 -2.47 6.96
CA GLY A 35 -5.91 -2.86 5.93
C GLY A 35 -5.71 -1.79 4.84
N PRO A 36 -6.73 -1.45 4.04
CA PRO A 36 -6.65 -0.42 3.01
C PRO A 36 -6.24 0.96 3.56
N VAL A 37 -6.72 1.33 4.75
CA VAL A 37 -6.33 2.61 5.40
C VAL A 37 -4.83 2.62 5.68
N MET A 38 -4.28 1.52 6.21
CA MET A 38 -2.85 1.39 6.47
C MET A 38 -2.02 1.40 5.19
N VAL A 39 -2.48 0.78 4.10
CA VAL A 39 -1.79 0.80 2.80
C VAL A 39 -1.59 2.22 2.29
N VAL A 40 -2.54 3.13 2.53
CA VAL A 40 -2.43 4.54 2.12
C VAL A 40 -1.66 5.38 3.14
N ALA A 41 -1.92 5.18 4.44
CA ALA A 41 -1.37 6.03 5.50
C ALA A 41 0.09 5.72 5.84
N ILE A 42 0.51 4.45 5.80
CA ILE A 42 1.82 4.02 6.28
C ILE A 42 2.99 4.37 5.34
N PRO A 43 2.90 4.24 4.00
CA PRO A 43 4.02 4.56 3.11
C PRO A 43 4.63 5.96 3.29
N PRO A 44 3.86 7.06 3.32
CA PRO A 44 4.43 8.39 3.50
C PRO A 44 5.00 8.61 4.92
N ILE A 45 4.56 7.84 5.91
CA ILE A 45 5.16 7.86 7.25
C ILE A 45 6.52 7.18 7.21
N ARG A 46 6.63 6.01 6.55
CA ARG A 46 7.88 5.25 6.42
C ARG A 46 8.94 6.01 5.63
N GLU A 47 8.55 6.66 4.54
CA GLU A 47 9.46 7.51 3.74
C GLU A 47 10.06 8.65 4.58
N ARG A 48 9.26 9.28 5.44
CA ARG A 48 9.73 10.31 6.39
C ARG A 48 10.70 9.79 7.45
N PHE A 49 10.63 8.50 7.78
CA PHE A 49 11.59 7.83 8.65
C PHE A 49 12.82 7.29 7.91
N GLY A 50 13.00 7.63 6.63
CA GLY A 50 14.17 7.25 5.85
C GLY A 50 14.09 5.85 5.24
N TYR A 51 12.92 5.19 5.30
CA TYR A 51 12.74 3.94 4.57
C TYR A 51 12.70 4.22 3.06
N GLN A 52 13.58 3.55 2.31
CA GLN A 52 13.57 3.54 0.85
C GLN A 52 13.17 2.15 0.34
N PRO A 53 12.28 2.05 -0.66
CA PRO A 53 11.99 0.79 -1.32
C PRO A 53 13.26 0.19 -1.95
N ALA A 54 13.38 -1.14 -1.94
CA ALA A 54 14.47 -1.80 -2.64
C ALA A 54 14.36 -1.57 -4.15
N GLU A 55 15.51 -1.46 -4.81
CA GLU A 55 15.58 -1.40 -6.27
C GLU A 55 15.03 -2.70 -6.89
N MET A 56 14.46 -2.59 -8.08
CA MET A 56 13.90 -3.74 -8.77
C MET A 56 15.02 -4.69 -9.21
N VAL A 57 14.89 -5.96 -8.81
CA VAL A 57 15.84 -7.01 -9.23
C VAL A 57 15.78 -7.16 -10.75
N PRO A 58 16.93 -7.26 -11.45
CA PRO A 58 16.95 -7.48 -12.88
C PRO A 58 16.28 -8.81 -13.23
N THR A 59 15.25 -8.75 -14.07
CA THR A 59 14.52 -9.93 -14.55
C THR A 59 15.16 -10.53 -15.81
N THR A 60 16.06 -9.79 -16.45
CA THR A 60 16.74 -10.16 -17.70
C THR A 60 18.22 -9.85 -17.61
N TYR A 61 19.00 -10.39 -18.56
CA TYR A 61 20.41 -10.06 -18.66
C TYR A 61 20.57 -8.54 -18.86
N PRO A 62 21.34 -7.84 -17.99
CA PRO A 62 21.47 -6.39 -18.06
C PRO A 62 22.32 -6.00 -19.27
N LEU A 63 21.65 -5.78 -20.41
CA LEU A 63 22.32 -5.37 -21.63
C LEU A 63 22.66 -3.87 -21.53
N PRO A 64 23.94 -3.49 -21.65
CA PRO A 64 24.33 -2.09 -21.58
C PRO A 64 23.78 -1.34 -22.80
N ASN A 65 23.14 -0.19 -22.58
CA ASN A 65 22.65 0.69 -23.64
C ASN A 65 23.82 1.48 -24.27
N ARG A 66 24.71 0.78 -24.99
CA ARG A 66 25.87 1.35 -25.66
C ARG A 66 26.10 0.69 -27.02
N PRO A 67 26.71 1.41 -27.99
CA PRO A 67 27.11 0.81 -29.26
C PRO A 67 28.17 -0.28 -29.03
N ARG A 68 28.22 -1.23 -29.99
CA ARG A 68 29.24 -2.27 -30.01
C ARG A 68 30.63 -1.62 -30.08
N ARG A 69 31.57 -2.17 -29.31
CA ARG A 69 32.99 -1.81 -29.38
C ARG A 69 33.73 -3.04 -29.90
N PRO A 70 34.66 -2.87 -30.86
CA PRO A 70 35.50 -3.99 -31.29
C PRO A 70 36.30 -4.49 -30.08
N VAL A 71 36.35 -5.80 -29.92
CA VAL A 71 37.12 -6.49 -28.88
C VAL A 71 38.25 -7.28 -29.54
N VAL A 72 39.35 -7.48 -28.84
CA VAL A 72 40.51 -8.27 -29.30
C VAL A 72 40.95 -9.21 -28.17
N GLY A 73 41.54 -10.36 -28.49
CA GLY A 73 42.23 -11.23 -27.52
C GLY A 73 41.86 -12.72 -27.54
N TYR A 74 40.84 -13.13 -28.30
CA TYR A 74 40.40 -14.53 -28.42
C TYR A 74 40.08 -14.90 -29.89
N GLU A 75 40.88 -14.40 -30.83
CA GLU A 75 40.70 -14.74 -32.25
C GLU A 75 41.22 -16.16 -32.51
N ASP A 76 40.48 -16.93 -33.31
CA ASP A 76 40.91 -18.26 -33.78
C ASP A 76 42.09 -18.08 -34.76
N GLN A 77 43.18 -18.85 -34.57
CA GLN A 77 44.41 -18.74 -35.35
C GLN A 77 44.23 -19.02 -36.85
#